data_AF-A0A2L1KJC9-F1
#
_entry.id   AF-A0A2L1KJC9-F1
#
_cell.length_a   1.000
_cell.length_b   1.000
_cell.length_c   1.000
_cell.angle_alpha   90.00
_cell.angle_beta   90.00
_cell.angle_gamma   90.00
#
_symmetry.space_group_name_H-M   'P 1'
#
loop_
_entity.id
_entity.type
_entity.pdbx_description
1 polymer ?
#
loop_
_entity_poly.entity_id
_entity_poly.type
_entity_poly.pdbx_seq_one_letter_code
_entity_poly.pdbx_strand_id
1 'polypeptide(L)'
;MKKHDGISKYKLNKIAAESLRNSIRLHFDSILLYENGSYPSAFQLSVLALEEFSKAIWVDHYIWSSETNEGYPDVQFEQAWLKLLYLHPKKQWNFVAREIDDYSPGFISLIQRRELEEKKQNAIYVGLSRMKGGVDIDSRVSTPWRIKQKDARQFISVINDELLRIIARIEEDEFYFEGGKGMDEVFDYEIYKNLLQWPHKSGMRNNRWRKKNHLRK
;
A
#
# COMPACT_ATOMS: atom_id res chain seq x y z
N MET A 1 19.47 10.62 20.34
CA MET A 1 20.28 9.44 20.73
C MET A 1 20.96 8.82 19.51
N LYS A 2 22.27 8.50 19.56
CA LYS A 2 22.93 7.74 18.50
C LYS A 2 22.50 6.28 18.60
N LYS A 3 22.10 5.66 17.48
CA LYS A 3 21.71 4.25 17.43
C LYS A 3 22.99 3.41 17.47
N HIS A 4 23.24 2.73 18.58
CA HIS A 4 24.45 1.94 18.79
C HIS A 4 24.31 0.50 18.27
N ASP A 5 23.09 -0.06 18.23
CA ASP A 5 22.78 -1.40 17.70
C ASP A 5 21.55 -1.41 16.78
N GLY A 6 21.46 -2.40 15.88
CA GLY A 6 20.34 -2.61 14.96
C GLY A 6 20.49 -1.96 13.56
N ILE A 7 19.38 -1.75 12.83
CA ILE A 7 19.40 -1.21 11.45
C ILE A 7 19.77 0.28 11.40
N SER A 8 20.83 0.67 10.69
CA SER A 8 21.22 2.09 10.68
C SER A 8 20.09 3.04 10.24
N LYS A 9 20.06 4.26 10.80
CA LYS A 9 19.12 5.32 10.36
C LYS A 9 19.19 5.58 8.86
N TYR A 10 20.40 5.53 8.30
CA TYR A 10 20.62 5.63 6.86
C TYR A 10 19.82 4.57 6.08
N LYS A 11 19.86 3.30 6.52
CA LYS A 11 19.10 2.22 5.88
C LYS A 11 17.59 2.42 6.03
N LEU A 12 17.10 2.87 7.19
CA LEU A 12 15.68 3.19 7.38
C LEU A 12 15.20 4.28 6.41
N ASN A 13 15.90 5.42 6.36
CA ASN A 13 15.60 6.50 5.42
C ASN A 13 15.62 6.00 3.97
N LYS A 14 16.62 5.20 3.60
CA LYS A 14 16.72 4.64 2.26
C LYS A 14 15.56 3.69 1.95
N ILE A 15 15.16 2.83 2.88
CA ILE A 15 13.98 1.96 2.69
C ILE A 15 12.72 2.81 2.49
N ALA A 16 12.52 3.86 3.30
CA ALA A 16 11.34 4.71 3.20
C ALA A 16 11.25 5.41 1.83
N ALA A 17 12.31 6.11 1.42
CA ALA A 17 12.36 6.83 0.16
C ALA A 17 12.30 5.91 -1.07
N GLU A 18 13.05 4.79 -1.08
CA GLU A 18 13.04 3.87 -2.22
C GLU A 18 11.73 3.10 -2.34
N SER A 19 11.07 2.76 -1.23
CA SER A 19 9.73 2.15 -1.30
C SER A 19 8.68 3.13 -1.82
N LEU A 20 8.77 4.43 -1.48
CA LEU A 20 7.88 5.44 -2.05
C LEU A 20 8.11 5.61 -3.57
N ARG A 21 9.38 5.74 -4.00
CA ARG A 21 9.73 5.78 -5.44
C ARG A 21 9.23 4.55 -6.18
N ASN A 22 9.44 3.37 -5.62
CA ASN A 22 9.00 2.12 -6.24
C ASN A 22 7.47 2.01 -6.28
N SER A 23 6.76 2.52 -5.27
CA SER A 23 5.29 2.59 -5.30
C SER A 23 4.78 3.41 -6.48
N ILE A 24 5.34 4.62 -6.67
CA ILE A 24 4.96 5.52 -7.78
C ILE A 24 5.29 4.87 -9.13
N ARG A 25 6.48 4.28 -9.27
CA ARG A 25 6.85 3.53 -10.49
C ARG A 25 5.86 2.41 -10.79
N LEU A 26 5.57 1.55 -9.80
CA LEU A 26 4.63 0.43 -9.95
C LEU A 26 3.20 0.90 -10.24
N HIS A 27 2.79 2.04 -9.69
CA HIS A 27 1.50 2.67 -9.98
C HIS A 27 1.39 3.05 -11.46
N PHE A 28 2.38 3.76 -12.00
CA PHE A 28 2.37 4.11 -13.43
C PHE A 28 2.53 2.90 -14.34
N ASP A 29 3.36 1.91 -13.97
CA ASP A 29 3.44 0.62 -14.68
C ASP A 29 2.07 -0.07 -14.72
N SER A 30 1.29 0.01 -13.64
CA SER A 30 -0.05 -0.58 -13.57
C SER A 30 -1.06 0.14 -14.48
N ILE A 31 -0.96 1.46 -14.62
CA ILE A 31 -1.76 2.25 -15.57
C ILE A 31 -1.44 1.85 -17.01
N LEU A 32 -0.15 1.78 -17.36
CA LEU A 32 0.29 1.37 -18.70
C LEU A 32 -0.26 0.00 -19.07
N LEU A 33 -0.18 -0.98 -18.16
CA LEU A 33 -0.73 -2.32 -18.38
C LEU A 33 -2.26 -2.31 -18.51
N TYR A 34 -2.94 -1.46 -17.74
CA TYR A 34 -4.39 -1.30 -17.80
C TYR A 34 -4.85 -0.77 -19.15
N GLU A 35 -4.18 0.27 -19.67
CA GLU A 35 -4.46 0.88 -20.96
C GLU A 35 -4.24 -0.10 -22.11
N ASN A 36 -3.30 -1.03 -21.96
CA ASN A 36 -3.03 -2.11 -22.91
C ASN A 36 -3.92 -3.36 -22.69
N GLY A 37 -4.95 -3.28 -21.85
CA GLY A 37 -5.90 -4.37 -21.62
C GLY A 37 -5.37 -5.54 -20.78
N SER A 38 -4.18 -5.43 -20.20
CA SER A 38 -3.55 -6.44 -19.36
C SER A 38 -4.03 -6.33 -17.91
N TYR A 39 -5.35 -6.49 -17.70
CA TYR A 39 -5.99 -6.24 -16.41
C TYR A 39 -5.49 -7.10 -15.24
N PRO A 40 -5.19 -8.40 -15.38
CA PRO A 40 -4.65 -9.18 -14.27
C PRO A 40 -3.28 -8.66 -13.81
N SER A 41 -2.39 -8.34 -14.75
CA SER A 41 -1.07 -7.79 -14.44
C SER A 41 -1.16 -6.36 -13.89
N ALA A 42 -2.04 -5.52 -14.45
CA ALA A 42 -2.31 -4.19 -13.92
C ALA A 42 -2.82 -4.26 -12.47
N PHE A 43 -3.76 -5.16 -12.18
CA PHE A 43 -4.23 -5.39 -10.82
C PHE A 43 -3.09 -5.82 -9.90
N GLN A 44 -2.27 -6.80 -10.30
CA GLN A 44 -1.11 -7.25 -9.52
C GLN A 44 -0.19 -6.08 -9.15
N LEU A 45 0.23 -5.29 -10.14
CA LEU A 45 1.16 -4.18 -9.91
C LEU A 45 0.53 -3.10 -9.04
N SER A 46 -0.77 -2.81 -9.20
CA SER A 46 -1.46 -1.84 -8.34
C SER A 46 -1.51 -2.27 -6.87
N VAL A 47 -1.66 -3.57 -6.58
CA VAL A 47 -1.59 -4.08 -5.19
C VAL A 47 -0.16 -4.04 -4.66
N LEU A 48 0.85 -4.30 -5.50
CA LEU A 48 2.25 -4.16 -5.10
C LEU A 48 2.61 -2.68 -4.83
N ALA A 49 2.10 -1.75 -5.64
CA ALA A 49 2.25 -0.32 -5.43
C ALA A 49 1.66 0.10 -4.06
N LEU A 50 0.47 -0.41 -3.73
CA LEU A 50 -0.16 -0.23 -2.40
C LEU A 50 0.73 -0.71 -1.27
N GLU A 51 1.31 -1.89 -1.42
CA GLU A 51 2.16 -2.47 -0.39
C GLU A 51 3.46 -1.70 -0.20
N GLU A 52 4.11 -1.26 -1.28
CA GLU A 52 5.33 -0.45 -1.20
C GLU A 52 5.04 0.94 -0.63
N PHE A 53 3.90 1.55 -0.99
CA PHE A 53 3.43 2.79 -0.38
C PHE A 53 3.27 2.62 1.13
N SER A 54 2.51 1.60 1.54
CA SER A 54 2.28 1.28 2.95
C SER A 54 3.58 1.05 3.71
N LYS A 55 4.56 0.38 3.09
CA LYS A 55 5.89 0.18 3.69
C LYS A 55 6.61 1.51 3.91
N ALA A 56 6.59 2.41 2.93
CA ALA A 56 7.21 3.73 3.05
C ALA A 56 6.63 4.51 4.23
N ILE A 57 5.30 4.61 4.31
CA ILE A 57 4.59 5.29 5.41
C ILE A 57 4.84 4.61 6.77
N TRP A 58 4.95 3.28 6.81
CA TRP A 58 5.22 2.57 8.05
C TRP A 58 6.63 2.86 8.58
N VAL A 59 7.62 2.90 7.68
CA VAL A 59 9.01 3.20 8.05
C VAL A 59 9.16 4.66 8.47
N ASP A 60 8.53 5.59 7.75
CA ASP A 60 8.46 7.01 8.14
C ASP A 60 7.92 7.16 9.57
N HIS A 61 6.77 6.56 9.85
CA HIS A 61 6.17 6.60 11.18
C HIS A 61 7.06 5.94 12.25
N TYR A 62 7.74 4.84 11.93
CA TYR A 62 8.68 4.19 12.87
C TYR A 62 9.86 5.10 13.22
N ILE A 63 10.43 5.79 12.22
CA ILE A 63 11.51 6.75 12.45
C ILE A 63 10.99 7.90 13.32
N TRP A 64 9.91 8.54 12.91
CA TRP A 64 9.32 9.67 13.61
C TRP A 64 9.01 9.33 15.07
N SER A 65 8.24 8.26 15.31
CA SER A 65 7.86 7.85 16.67
C SER A 65 9.06 7.48 17.54
N SER A 66 10.12 6.93 16.95
CA SER A 66 11.36 6.64 17.69
C SER A 66 12.16 7.91 18.00
N GLU A 67 12.08 8.94 17.17
CA GLU A 67 12.82 10.19 17.38
C GLU A 67 12.10 11.17 18.30
N THR A 68 10.76 11.13 18.34
CA THR A 68 9.94 12.02 19.19
C THR A 68 9.61 11.45 20.56
N ASN A 69 9.63 10.12 20.73
CA ASN A 69 9.34 9.46 22.01
C ASN A 69 10.65 9.06 22.74
N GLU A 70 10.70 7.88 23.32
CA GLU A 70 11.77 7.39 24.21
C GLU A 70 13.00 6.82 23.46
N GLY A 71 13.14 7.09 22.16
CA GLY A 71 14.20 6.53 21.33
C GLY A 71 13.77 5.30 20.53
N TYR A 72 14.76 4.67 19.89
CA TYR A 72 14.54 3.43 19.14
C TYR A 72 14.37 2.24 20.08
N PRO A 73 13.45 1.31 19.79
CA PRO A 73 13.32 0.05 20.53
C PRO A 73 14.59 -0.80 20.51
N ASP A 74 14.61 -1.84 21.36
CA ASP A 74 15.68 -2.83 21.38
C ASP A 74 15.76 -3.64 20.07
N VAL A 75 16.89 -4.33 19.89
CA VAL A 75 17.18 -5.09 18.66
C VAL A 75 16.19 -6.22 18.40
N GLN A 76 15.65 -6.87 19.44
CA GLN A 76 14.71 -7.98 19.25
C GLN A 76 13.38 -7.45 18.72
N PHE A 77 12.88 -6.35 19.29
CA PHE A 77 11.70 -5.67 18.80
C PHE A 77 11.91 -5.20 17.36
N GLU A 78 13.02 -4.52 17.08
CA GLU A 78 13.32 -3.99 15.75
C GLU A 78 13.39 -5.10 14.69
N GLN A 79 14.01 -6.24 15.00
CA GLN A 79 14.04 -7.39 14.08
C GLN A 79 12.65 -7.98 13.84
N ALA A 80 11.82 -8.07 14.88
CA ALA A 80 10.44 -8.53 14.74
C ALA A 80 9.61 -7.57 13.87
N TRP A 81 9.77 -6.25 14.07
CA TRP A 81 9.11 -5.23 13.27
C TRP A 81 9.59 -5.23 11.80
N LEU A 82 10.90 -5.31 11.55
CA LEU A 82 11.46 -5.35 10.20
C LEU A 82 10.91 -6.53 9.38
N LYS A 83 10.69 -7.69 10.01
CA LYS A 83 10.05 -8.85 9.34
C LYS A 83 8.65 -8.53 8.82
N LEU A 84 7.89 -7.67 9.50
CA LEU A 84 6.54 -7.27 9.07
C LEU A 84 6.56 -6.53 7.74
N LEU A 85 7.64 -5.79 7.43
CA LEU A 85 7.81 -5.07 6.15
C LEU A 85 7.89 -6.01 4.94
N TYR A 86 8.14 -7.30 5.16
CA TYR A 86 8.21 -8.32 4.10
C TYR A 86 6.95 -9.19 4.05
N LEU A 87 6.00 -9.01 4.96
CA LEU A 87 4.75 -9.75 4.99
C LEU A 87 3.66 -8.98 4.23
N HIS A 88 3.33 -9.41 3.01
CA HIS A 88 2.33 -8.75 2.16
C HIS A 88 0.99 -8.46 2.87
N PRO A 89 0.36 -9.41 3.59
CA PRO A 89 -0.90 -9.12 4.29
C PRO A 89 -0.76 -8.06 5.39
N LYS A 90 0.42 -7.94 6.01
CA LYS A 90 0.68 -6.91 7.02
C LYS A 90 0.79 -5.53 6.39
N LYS A 91 1.45 -5.42 5.24
CA LYS A 91 1.50 -4.17 4.46
C LYS A 91 0.11 -3.75 3.98
N GLN A 92 -0.69 -4.69 3.47
CA GLN A 92 -2.08 -4.44 3.05
C GLN A 92 -2.94 -3.95 4.22
N TRP A 93 -2.81 -4.54 5.40
CA TRP A 93 -3.50 -4.07 6.60
C TRP A 93 -3.03 -2.69 7.04
N ASN A 94 -1.72 -2.46 7.10
CA ASN A 94 -1.15 -1.18 7.52
C ASN A 94 -1.62 -0.01 6.64
N PHE A 95 -1.88 -0.26 5.35
CA PHE A 95 -2.41 0.74 4.42
C PHE A 95 -3.74 1.34 4.89
N VAL A 96 -4.65 0.50 5.42
CA VAL A 96 -5.99 0.94 5.85
C VAL A 96 -6.08 1.22 7.35
N ALA A 97 -5.16 0.70 8.16
CA ALA A 97 -5.29 0.64 9.62
C ALA A 97 -5.39 2.01 10.30
N ARG A 98 -4.79 3.07 9.73
CA ARG A 98 -4.82 4.43 10.31
C ARG A 98 -6.16 5.13 10.07
N GLU A 99 -6.91 4.72 9.05
CA GLU A 99 -8.10 5.43 8.56
C GLU A 99 -9.23 4.44 8.22
N ILE A 100 -9.38 3.37 9.02
CA ILE A 100 -10.33 2.27 8.77
C ILE A 100 -11.74 2.78 8.46
N ASP A 101 -12.19 3.81 9.19
CA ASP A 101 -13.53 4.38 9.04
C ASP A 101 -13.74 5.09 7.69
N ASP A 102 -12.67 5.46 6.98
CA ASP A 102 -12.75 6.10 5.65
C ASP A 102 -12.97 5.10 4.52
N TYR A 103 -12.73 3.82 4.77
CA TYR A 103 -12.80 2.77 3.78
C TYR A 103 -14.13 2.01 3.82
N SER A 104 -14.50 1.46 2.67
CA SER A 104 -15.67 0.60 2.56
C SER A 104 -15.50 -0.68 3.39
N PRO A 105 -16.54 -1.13 4.11
CA PRO A 105 -16.45 -2.37 4.91
C PRO A 105 -16.05 -3.60 4.10
N GLY A 106 -16.45 -3.67 2.82
CA GLY A 106 -16.06 -4.75 1.92
C GLY A 106 -14.56 -4.78 1.65
N PHE A 107 -13.92 -3.62 1.48
CA PHE A 107 -12.48 -3.55 1.30
C PHE A 107 -11.72 -3.92 2.57
N ILE A 108 -12.18 -3.45 3.74
CA ILE A 108 -11.61 -3.85 5.04
C ILE A 108 -11.72 -5.36 5.24
N SER A 109 -12.89 -5.95 4.99
CA SER A 109 -13.11 -7.39 5.11
C SER A 109 -12.21 -8.19 4.16
N LEU A 110 -12.03 -7.74 2.91
CA LEU A 110 -11.15 -8.38 1.92
C LEU A 110 -9.70 -8.50 2.44
N ILE A 111 -9.19 -7.44 3.08
CA ILE A 111 -7.84 -7.42 3.65
C ILE A 111 -7.76 -8.30 4.90
N GLN A 112 -8.71 -8.17 5.83
CA GLN A 112 -8.71 -8.93 7.08
C GLN A 112 -8.79 -10.45 6.85
N ARG A 113 -9.55 -10.87 5.83
CA ARG A 113 -9.67 -12.27 5.43
C ARG A 113 -8.50 -12.77 4.57
N ARG A 114 -7.52 -11.91 4.25
CA ARG A 114 -6.38 -12.19 3.34
C ARG A 114 -6.77 -12.50 1.90
N GLU A 115 -8.03 -12.25 1.53
CA GLU A 115 -8.54 -12.46 0.18
C GLU A 115 -7.87 -11.51 -0.84
N LEU A 116 -7.39 -10.34 -0.41
CA LEU A 116 -6.60 -9.45 -1.28
C LEU A 116 -5.29 -10.10 -1.70
N GLU A 117 -4.55 -10.70 -0.77
CA GLU A 117 -3.30 -11.40 -1.07
C GLU A 117 -3.55 -12.58 -2.02
N GLU A 118 -4.59 -13.38 -1.75
CA GLU A 118 -4.97 -14.48 -2.63
C GLU A 118 -5.35 -13.99 -4.02
N LYS A 119 -6.17 -12.94 -4.11
CA LYS A 119 -6.58 -12.34 -5.39
C LYS A 119 -5.38 -11.78 -6.16
N LYS A 120 -4.43 -11.16 -5.46
CA LYS A 120 -3.14 -10.73 -6.01
C LYS A 120 -2.41 -11.93 -6.61
N GLN A 121 -2.08 -12.95 -5.83
CA GLN A 121 -1.38 -14.15 -6.34
C GLN A 121 -2.09 -14.79 -7.56
N ASN A 122 -3.42 -14.89 -7.50
CA ASN A 122 -4.27 -15.44 -8.56
C ASN A 122 -4.34 -14.59 -9.85
N ALA A 123 -3.90 -13.33 -9.79
CA ALA A 123 -3.82 -12.45 -10.95
C ALA A 123 -2.65 -12.80 -11.88
N ILE A 124 -1.69 -13.59 -11.40
CA ILE A 124 -0.51 -14.02 -12.18
C ILE A 124 -0.46 -15.54 -12.31
N TYR A 125 -0.65 -16.25 -11.21
CA TYR A 125 -0.43 -17.69 -11.16
C TYR A 125 -1.72 -18.47 -11.41
N VAL A 126 -1.60 -19.50 -12.25
CA VAL A 126 -2.62 -20.55 -12.40
C VAL A 126 -2.36 -21.63 -11.36
N GLY A 127 -3.39 -22.07 -10.65
CA GLY A 127 -3.22 -23.10 -9.64
C GLY A 127 -4.48 -23.38 -8.84
N LEU A 128 -4.32 -24.19 -7.81
CA LEU A 128 -5.38 -24.55 -6.88
C LEU A 128 -5.32 -23.68 -5.64
N SER A 129 -6.45 -23.54 -4.95
CA SER A 129 -6.47 -22.83 -3.67
C SER A 129 -5.67 -23.58 -2.61
N ARG A 130 -5.22 -22.86 -1.58
CA ARG A 130 -4.48 -23.46 -0.46
C ARG A 130 -5.36 -23.40 0.79
N MET A 131 -5.49 -24.52 1.49
CA MET A 131 -6.12 -24.58 2.81
C MET A 131 -5.06 -24.95 3.85
N LYS A 132 -4.91 -24.12 4.90
CA LYS A 132 -4.09 -24.36 6.11
C LYS A 132 -2.86 -25.28 5.89
N GLY A 133 -1.95 -24.87 5.00
CA GLY A 133 -0.66 -25.54 4.79
C GLY A 133 -0.61 -26.58 3.67
N GLY A 134 -1.74 -26.90 3.02
CA GLY A 134 -1.82 -27.84 1.89
C GLY A 134 -2.49 -27.25 0.65
N VAL A 135 -2.37 -27.95 -0.48
CA VAL A 135 -3.09 -27.67 -1.72
C VAL A 135 -4.46 -28.34 -1.68
N ASP A 136 -5.52 -27.59 -1.93
CA ASP A 136 -6.88 -28.12 -2.03
C ASP A 136 -7.13 -28.65 -3.45
N ILE A 137 -7.06 -29.99 -3.59
CA ILE A 137 -7.23 -30.69 -4.87
C ILE A 137 -8.66 -30.65 -5.41
N ASP A 138 -9.64 -30.39 -4.54
CA ASP A 138 -11.06 -30.30 -4.91
C ASP A 138 -11.46 -28.88 -5.31
N SER A 139 -10.57 -27.90 -5.10
CA SER A 139 -10.82 -26.52 -5.46
C SER A 139 -10.83 -26.29 -6.97
N ARG A 140 -11.60 -25.28 -7.40
CA ARG A 140 -11.57 -24.86 -8.81
C ARG A 140 -10.22 -24.25 -9.15
N VAL A 141 -9.67 -24.61 -10.32
CA VAL A 141 -8.48 -23.97 -10.87
C VAL A 141 -8.66 -22.46 -10.95
N SER A 142 -7.80 -21.75 -10.24
CA SER A 142 -7.64 -20.31 -10.28
C SER A 142 -6.94 -19.90 -11.58
N THR A 143 -7.43 -18.85 -12.21
CA THR A 143 -6.85 -18.30 -13.43
C THR A 143 -6.84 -16.76 -13.37
N PRO A 144 -5.80 -16.12 -13.94
CA PRO A 144 -5.71 -14.66 -14.07
C PRO A 144 -6.97 -14.01 -14.66
N TRP A 145 -7.65 -14.70 -15.58
CA TRP A 145 -8.81 -14.21 -16.34
C TRP A 145 -10.06 -13.93 -15.50
N ARG A 146 -10.04 -14.33 -14.21
CA ARG A 146 -11.07 -13.95 -13.23
C ARG A 146 -10.97 -12.48 -12.85
N ILE A 147 -9.77 -11.89 -12.89
CA ILE A 147 -9.57 -10.46 -12.66
C ILE A 147 -10.15 -9.68 -13.84
N LYS A 148 -11.06 -8.75 -13.53
CA LYS A 148 -11.74 -7.92 -14.52
C LYS A 148 -11.12 -6.53 -14.56
N GLN A 149 -11.38 -5.81 -15.66
CA GLN A 149 -11.02 -4.39 -15.80
C GLN A 149 -11.43 -3.57 -14.57
N LYS A 150 -12.64 -3.80 -14.04
CA LYS A 150 -13.13 -3.12 -12.84
C LYS A 150 -12.23 -3.32 -11.63
N ASP A 151 -11.67 -4.52 -11.44
CA ASP A 151 -10.80 -4.83 -10.30
C ASP A 151 -9.50 -4.03 -10.39
N ALA A 152 -8.84 -4.07 -11.53
CA ALA A 152 -7.60 -3.32 -11.78
C ALA A 152 -7.85 -1.81 -11.62
N ARG A 153 -8.88 -1.28 -12.31
CA ARG A 153 -9.27 0.13 -12.22
C ARG A 153 -9.45 0.58 -10.78
N GLN A 154 -10.10 -0.24 -9.95
CA GLN A 154 -10.42 0.13 -8.59
C GLN A 154 -9.16 0.29 -7.73
N PHE A 155 -8.20 -0.62 -7.82
CA PHE A 155 -6.96 -0.56 -7.04
C PHE A 155 -5.97 0.50 -7.56
N ILE A 156 -5.87 0.67 -8.88
CA ILE A 156 -5.14 1.79 -9.48
C ILE A 156 -5.69 3.12 -8.92
N SER A 157 -7.02 3.27 -8.92
CA SER A 157 -7.64 4.49 -8.42
C SER A 157 -7.39 4.71 -6.93
N VAL A 158 -7.35 3.66 -6.10
CA VAL A 158 -7.04 3.82 -4.66
C VAL A 158 -5.66 4.43 -4.47
N ILE A 159 -4.65 3.93 -5.19
CA ILE A 159 -3.29 4.45 -5.07
C ILE A 159 -3.15 5.83 -5.70
N ASN A 160 -3.81 6.07 -6.84
CA ASN A 160 -3.85 7.40 -7.44
C ASN A 160 -4.44 8.44 -6.46
N ASP A 161 -5.55 8.10 -5.81
CA ASP A 161 -6.24 8.95 -4.83
C ASP A 161 -5.32 9.26 -3.62
N GLU A 162 -4.59 8.27 -3.10
CA GLU A 162 -3.65 8.48 -1.98
C GLU A 162 -2.44 9.35 -2.36
N LEU A 163 -1.86 9.13 -3.55
CA LEU A 163 -0.72 9.92 -4.02
C LEU A 163 -1.13 11.37 -4.26
N LEU A 164 -2.29 11.61 -4.88
CA LEU A 164 -2.85 12.95 -5.05
C LEU A 164 -3.13 13.61 -3.69
N ARG A 165 -3.62 12.86 -2.70
CA ARG A 165 -3.87 13.38 -1.36
C ARG A 165 -2.58 13.84 -0.68
N ILE A 166 -1.47 13.11 -0.82
CA ILE A 166 -0.19 13.56 -0.27
C ILE A 166 0.23 14.86 -0.93
N ILE A 167 0.20 14.94 -2.26
CA ILE A 167 0.58 16.16 -2.98
C ILE A 167 -0.30 17.35 -2.54
N ALA A 168 -1.61 17.16 -2.44
CA ALA A 168 -2.52 18.19 -1.94
C ALA A 168 -2.14 18.66 -0.53
N ARG A 169 -1.78 17.74 0.38
CA ARG A 169 -1.33 18.11 1.73
C ARG A 169 0.01 18.84 1.73
N ILE A 170 0.94 18.47 0.86
CA ILE A 170 2.23 19.18 0.72
C ILE A 170 1.96 20.64 0.34
N GLU A 171 1.08 20.87 -0.64
CA GLU A 171 0.76 22.20 -1.16
C GLU A 171 -0.13 23.03 -0.21
N GLU A 172 -1.12 22.41 0.44
CA GLU A 172 -2.16 23.12 1.22
C GLU A 172 -1.86 23.18 2.72
N ASP A 173 -1.24 22.14 3.29
CA ASP A 173 -1.06 21.97 4.74
C ASP A 173 0.41 22.12 5.19
N GLU A 174 1.32 22.53 4.29
CA GLU A 174 2.78 22.49 4.50
C GLU A 174 3.27 21.11 5.00
N PHE A 175 2.60 20.04 4.55
CA PHE A 175 2.93 18.68 4.97
C PHE A 175 4.32 18.26 4.49
N TYR A 176 5.06 17.57 5.35
CA TYR A 176 6.30 16.87 5.01
C TYR A 176 6.36 15.52 5.75
N PHE A 177 7.15 14.60 5.22
CA PHE A 177 7.43 13.32 5.88
C PHE A 177 8.39 13.55 7.07
N GLU A 178 7.85 13.48 8.28
CA GLU A 178 8.58 13.89 9.49
C GLU A 178 9.71 12.92 9.89
N GLY A 179 9.62 11.64 9.51
CA GLY A 179 10.61 10.64 9.86
C GLY A 179 11.57 10.32 8.71
N GLY A 180 11.03 9.99 7.54
CA GLY A 180 11.78 9.48 6.39
C GLY A 180 12.47 10.57 5.58
N LYS A 181 13.77 10.79 5.81
CA LYS A 181 14.55 11.77 5.03
C LYS A 181 14.59 11.40 3.54
N GLY A 182 14.37 12.41 2.69
CA GLY A 182 14.41 12.30 1.24
C GLY A 182 13.12 11.73 0.63
N MET A 183 12.05 11.57 1.41
CA MET A 183 10.73 11.21 0.90
C MET A 183 10.02 12.41 0.26
N ASP A 184 10.19 13.62 0.80
CA ASP A 184 9.60 14.84 0.23
C ASP A 184 10.12 15.11 -1.18
N GLU A 185 11.39 14.80 -1.42
CA GLU A 185 12.06 14.91 -2.73
C GLU A 185 11.57 13.90 -3.78
N VAL A 186 10.70 12.95 -3.40
CA VAL A 186 10.17 11.94 -4.33
C VAL A 186 9.05 12.50 -5.20
N PHE A 187 8.30 13.49 -4.70
CA PHE A 187 7.23 14.10 -5.46
C PHE A 187 7.78 15.25 -6.29
N ASP A 188 7.41 15.27 -7.56
CA ASP A 188 7.70 16.36 -8.49
C ASP A 188 6.45 16.74 -9.30
N TYR A 189 6.57 17.81 -10.06
CA TYR A 189 5.48 18.34 -10.88
C TYR A 189 5.03 17.37 -11.98
N GLU A 190 5.95 16.57 -12.54
CA GLU A 190 5.61 15.60 -13.59
C GLU A 190 4.81 14.43 -13.04
N ILE A 191 5.15 13.95 -11.84
CA ILE A 191 4.36 12.94 -11.12
C ILE A 191 2.95 13.49 -10.88
N TYR A 192 2.81 14.71 -10.38
CA TYR A 192 1.50 15.33 -10.16
C TYR A 192 0.66 15.37 -11.45
N LYS A 193 1.25 15.90 -12.53
CA LYS A 193 0.59 15.99 -13.83
C LYS A 193 0.15 14.64 -14.36
N ASN A 194 0.95 13.59 -14.18
CA ASN A 194 0.61 12.23 -14.61
C ASN A 194 -0.49 11.62 -13.74
N LEU A 195 -0.51 11.87 -12.44
CA LEU A 195 -1.58 11.39 -11.55
C LEU A 195 -2.96 12.01 -11.90
N LEU A 196 -2.97 13.27 -12.37
CA LEU A 196 -4.21 13.94 -12.80
C LEU A 196 -4.81 13.37 -14.08
N GLN A 197 -4.04 12.62 -14.89
CA GLN A 197 -4.54 12.02 -16.12
C GLN A 197 -5.45 10.81 -15.86
N TRP A 198 -5.37 10.20 -14.69
CA TRP A 198 -6.20 9.05 -14.34
C TRP A 198 -7.66 9.49 -14.05
N PRO A 199 -8.65 9.13 -14.88
CA PRO A 199 -9.99 9.73 -14.81
C PRO A 199 -10.94 8.99 -13.87
N HIS A 200 -10.48 7.94 -13.20
CA HIS A 200 -11.32 7.03 -12.45
C HIS A 200 -11.18 7.21 -10.94
N LYS A 201 -12.27 6.96 -10.22
CA LYS A 201 -12.32 6.99 -8.75
C LYS A 201 -12.46 5.58 -8.21
N SER A 202 -11.83 5.31 -7.07
CA SER A 202 -11.86 3.98 -6.44
C SER A 202 -13.24 3.62 -5.90
N GLY A 203 -13.95 4.59 -5.32
CA GLY A 203 -15.16 4.36 -4.53
C GLY A 203 -14.94 3.56 -3.25
N MET A 204 -13.71 3.09 -2.99
CA MET A 204 -13.34 2.33 -1.80
C MET A 204 -13.11 3.24 -0.60
N ARG A 205 -12.68 4.49 -0.84
CA ARG A 205 -12.44 5.50 0.19
C ARG A 205 -13.26 6.76 -0.12
N ASN A 206 -14.02 7.26 0.86
CA ASN A 206 -14.68 8.57 0.78
C ASN A 206 -15.30 9.00 2.12
N ASN A 207 -15.56 10.31 2.28
CA ASN A 207 -16.18 10.88 3.48
C ASN A 207 -17.57 10.31 3.80
N ARG A 208 -18.28 9.71 2.83
CA ARG A 208 -19.57 9.06 3.11
C ARG A 208 -19.37 7.78 3.92
N TRP A 209 -18.27 7.05 3.70
CA TRP A 209 -17.92 5.89 4.52
C TRP A 209 -17.65 6.29 5.97
N ARG A 210 -16.86 7.35 6.20
CA ARG A 210 -16.63 7.89 7.55
C ARG A 210 -17.93 8.17 8.28
N LYS A 211 -18.83 8.95 7.67
CA LYS A 211 -20.16 9.26 8.26
C LYS A 211 -20.97 7.99 8.54
N LYS A 212 -21.02 7.05 7.59
CA LYS A 212 -21.80 5.80 7.72
C LYS A 212 -21.23 4.84 8.76
N ASN A 213 -19.91 4.75 8.88
CA ASN A 213 -19.24 3.87 9.82
C ASN A 213 -19.34 4.41 11.25
N HIS A 214 -19.29 5.74 11.44
CA HIS A 214 -19.52 6.36 12.74
C HIS A 214 -20.96 6.16 13.26
N LEU A 215 -21.96 6.16 12.38
CA LEU A 215 -23.36 5.90 12.74
C LEU A 215 -23.66 4.42 13.09
N ARG A 216 -22.70 3.51 12.89
CA ARG A 216 -22.83 2.07 13.16
C ARG A 216 -22.12 1.62 14.43
N LYS A 217 -21.34 2.50 15.06
CA LYS A 217 -20.72 2.30 16.37
C LYS A 217 -21.69 2.78 17.43
#